data_AF-A0A974RXU8-F1
#
_entry.id   AF-A0A974RXU8-F1
#
_cell.length_a   1.000
_cell.length_b   1.000
_cell.length_c   1.000
_cell.angle_alpha   90.00
_cell.angle_beta   90.00
_cell.angle_gamma   90.00
#
_symmetry.space_group_name_H-M   'P 1'
#
loop_
_entity.id
_entity.type
_entity.pdbx_description
1 polymer ?
#
loop_
_entity_poly.entity_id
_entity_poly.type
_entity_poly.pdbx_seq_one_letter_code
_entity_poly.pdbx_strand_id
1 'polypeptide(L)'
;MIKKKIPDYYKIIPENLHKDADALVDYVRYFPYQTPSQCPYCDYHSFRQATEVNAVGQPRFNCNRCERNFSQLTGSYFAYMSHMELWPDFVIYRLSGLSFQKISRLLNISENACQIRERKLYKMMEELFPALYQWWKPHHEFKDRKVTDKVAKERAAFLKWLKTRIEQQTANCPICGKFIKQRAYVGGHFGKLSQNKSRPYFECSRCRKSFSVFKDTPLDKLTHIDLWLPFAKGLCQGKSNYQIMDTLPTTIMKKTASNWRNKFIEQMKLMELNELVFWLEWQRSRNKGAETRKVKQREARQKSKSKD
;
A
#
# COMPACT_ATOMS: atom_id res chain seq x y z
N MET A 1 -3.63 4.05 -27.20
CA MET A 1 -3.49 4.79 -25.93
C MET A 1 -4.02 3.92 -24.79
N ILE A 2 -3.16 3.45 -23.88
CA ILE A 2 -3.59 2.66 -22.72
C ILE A 2 -4.29 3.60 -21.75
N LYS A 3 -5.61 3.43 -21.52
CA LYS A 3 -6.35 4.16 -20.48
C LYS A 3 -5.61 3.95 -19.15
N LYS A 4 -4.99 5.01 -18.61
CA LYS A 4 -4.36 4.97 -17.29
C LYS A 4 -5.47 4.68 -16.27
N LYS A 5 -5.48 3.46 -15.71
CA LYS A 5 -6.40 3.12 -14.63
C LYS A 5 -6.03 3.94 -13.41
N ILE A 6 -6.82 4.98 -13.13
CA ILE A 6 -6.64 5.85 -11.96
C ILE A 6 -6.86 4.98 -10.70
N PRO A 7 -5.87 4.91 -9.79
CA PRO A 7 -6.03 4.20 -8.53
C PRO A 7 -7.14 4.82 -7.68
N ASP A 8 -7.96 3.95 -7.09
CA ASP A 8 -9.05 4.33 -6.20
C ASP A 8 -8.54 4.43 -4.75
N TYR A 9 -8.41 5.66 -4.25
CA TYR A 9 -7.89 5.93 -2.90
C TYR A 9 -8.95 5.77 -1.80
N TYR A 10 -10.23 5.62 -2.13
CA TYR A 10 -11.29 5.37 -1.14
C TYR A 10 -11.14 4.03 -0.43
N LYS A 11 -10.40 3.09 -1.04
CA LYS A 11 -10.04 1.80 -0.42
C LYS A 11 -9.09 1.94 0.76
N ILE A 12 -8.35 3.05 0.83
CA ILE A 12 -7.36 3.31 1.89
C ILE A 12 -7.94 4.24 2.92
N ILE A 13 -8.51 5.33 2.44
CA ILE A 13 -8.93 6.44 3.27
C ILE A 13 -10.25 6.05 3.94
N PRO A 14 -10.40 6.26 5.27
CA PRO A 14 -11.66 6.07 5.96
C PRO A 14 -12.78 6.88 5.31
N GLU A 15 -14.00 6.34 5.34
CA GLU A 15 -15.17 6.93 4.69
C GLU A 15 -15.46 8.36 5.19
N ASN A 16 -15.23 8.61 6.48
CA ASN A 16 -15.37 9.93 7.08
C ASN A 16 -14.34 10.97 6.59
N LEU A 17 -13.30 10.56 5.87
CA LEU A 17 -12.24 11.41 5.31
C LEU A 17 -12.27 11.48 3.77
N HIS A 18 -13.23 10.82 3.11
CA HIS A 18 -13.35 10.86 1.64
C HIS A 18 -13.58 12.28 1.12
N LYS A 19 -14.45 13.05 1.78
CA LYS A 19 -14.73 14.45 1.40
C LYS A 19 -13.48 15.33 1.46
N ASP A 20 -12.65 15.18 2.49
CA ASP A 20 -11.39 15.92 2.61
C ASP A 20 -10.40 15.52 1.51
N ALA A 21 -10.36 14.22 1.16
CA ALA A 21 -9.49 13.71 0.10
C ALA A 21 -9.91 14.22 -1.28
N ASP A 22 -11.23 14.25 -1.56
CA ASP A 22 -11.79 14.82 -2.79
C ASP A 22 -11.48 16.32 -2.88
N ALA A 23 -11.74 17.06 -1.80
CA ALA A 23 -11.48 18.50 -1.73
C ALA A 23 -10.00 18.83 -1.95
N LEU A 24 -9.07 17.99 -1.46
CA LEU A 24 -7.65 18.12 -1.74
C LEU A 24 -7.33 17.89 -3.22
N VAL A 25 -7.92 16.88 -3.85
CA VAL A 25 -7.73 16.60 -5.29
C VAL A 25 -8.29 17.74 -6.13
N ASP A 26 -9.45 18.27 -5.78
CA ASP A 26 -10.06 19.42 -6.45
C ASP A 26 -9.24 20.68 -6.26
N TYR A 27 -8.75 20.94 -5.05
CA TYR A 27 -7.87 22.07 -4.76
C TYR A 27 -6.65 22.06 -5.69
N VAL A 28 -5.89 20.96 -5.77
CA VAL A 28 -4.71 20.90 -6.64
C VAL A 28 -5.05 20.89 -8.13
N ARG A 29 -6.29 20.56 -8.49
CA ARG A 29 -6.77 20.55 -9.88
C ARG A 29 -7.18 21.93 -10.36
N TYR A 30 -7.89 22.70 -9.53
CA TYR A 30 -8.52 23.93 -9.96
C TYR A 30 -7.78 25.18 -9.49
N PHE A 31 -7.24 25.19 -8.26
CA PHE A 31 -6.55 26.36 -7.70
C PHE A 31 -5.48 26.93 -8.66
N PRO A 32 -4.60 26.13 -9.30
CA PRO A 32 -3.55 26.70 -10.15
C PRO A 32 -4.05 27.51 -11.35
N TYR A 33 -5.30 27.31 -11.76
CA TYR A 33 -5.89 27.90 -12.97
C TYR A 33 -6.96 28.95 -12.67
N GLN A 34 -7.21 29.24 -11.39
CA GLN A 34 -8.13 30.29 -10.99
C GLN A 34 -7.50 31.67 -11.14
N THR A 35 -8.35 32.69 -11.29
CA THR A 35 -7.92 34.09 -11.19
C THR A 35 -7.73 34.46 -9.72
N PRO A 36 -6.63 35.15 -9.35
CA PRO A 36 -6.45 35.66 -8.00
C PRO A 36 -7.61 36.53 -7.55
N SER A 37 -7.92 36.53 -6.25
CA SER A 37 -8.91 37.44 -5.64
C SER A 37 -8.28 38.74 -5.14
N GLN A 38 -6.97 38.72 -4.83
CA GLN A 38 -6.22 39.86 -4.32
C GLN A 38 -4.73 39.74 -4.65
N CYS A 39 -4.03 40.87 -4.61
CA CYS A 39 -2.58 40.91 -4.76
C CYS A 39 -1.88 40.27 -3.54
N PRO A 40 -1.02 39.25 -3.73
CA PRO A 40 -0.36 38.54 -2.63
C PRO A 40 0.70 39.36 -1.88
N TYR A 41 0.97 40.59 -2.32
CA TYR A 41 1.98 41.47 -1.71
C TYR A 41 1.39 42.62 -0.88
N CYS A 42 0.15 43.03 -1.16
CA CYS A 42 -0.47 44.21 -0.53
C CYS A 42 -1.98 44.09 -0.34
N ASP A 43 -2.54 42.90 -0.58
CA ASP A 43 -3.95 42.52 -0.46
C ASP A 43 -4.93 43.38 -1.27
N TYR A 44 -4.43 44.17 -2.23
CA TYR A 44 -5.28 44.99 -3.08
C TYR A 44 -6.01 44.15 -4.13
N HIS A 45 -7.32 44.38 -4.29
CA HIS A 45 -8.20 43.56 -5.13
C HIS A 45 -8.23 43.95 -6.62
N SER A 46 -7.62 45.08 -7.00
CA SER A 46 -7.61 45.54 -8.39
C SER A 46 -6.23 45.33 -9.04
N PHE A 47 -6.23 44.62 -10.16
CA PHE A 47 -5.05 44.29 -10.95
C PHE A 47 -5.43 44.07 -12.42
N ARG A 48 -4.49 44.32 -13.31
CA ARG A 48 -4.64 44.09 -14.76
C ARG A 48 -3.94 42.82 -15.18
N GLN A 49 -4.55 42.04 -16.06
CA GLN A 49 -3.88 40.90 -16.67
C GLN A 49 -2.78 41.40 -17.62
N ALA A 50 -1.57 40.87 -17.48
CA ALA A 50 -0.47 41.12 -18.40
C ALA A 50 -0.75 40.42 -19.72
N THR A 51 -0.28 41.01 -20.82
CA THR A 51 -0.33 40.41 -22.17
C THR A 51 0.49 39.13 -22.27
N GLU A 52 1.51 39.00 -21.43
CA GLU A 52 2.40 37.84 -21.39
C GLU A 52 1.92 36.77 -20.40
N VAL A 53 1.92 35.52 -20.87
CA VAL A 53 1.78 34.35 -20.01
C VAL A 53 3.15 33.91 -19.47
N ASN A 54 3.16 33.20 -18.35
CA ASN A 54 4.39 32.59 -17.86
C ASN A 54 4.84 31.43 -18.78
N ALA A 55 6.04 30.88 -18.53
CA ALA A 55 6.59 29.74 -19.29
C ALA A 55 5.71 28.46 -19.29
N VAL A 56 4.65 28.44 -18.48
CA VAL A 56 3.69 27.34 -18.33
C VAL A 56 2.31 27.73 -18.90
N GLY A 57 2.22 28.85 -19.63
CA GLY A 57 0.98 29.32 -20.28
C GLY A 57 -0.05 29.94 -19.33
N GLN A 58 0.28 30.22 -18.07
CA GLN A 58 -0.65 30.82 -17.13
C GLN A 58 -0.61 32.36 -17.19
N PRO A 59 -1.76 33.04 -17.02
CA PRO A 59 -1.83 34.49 -17.02
C PRO A 59 -1.02 35.08 -15.85
N ARG A 60 -0.35 36.19 -16.14
CA ARG A 60 0.26 37.06 -15.13
C ARG A 60 -0.62 38.27 -14.88
N PHE A 61 -0.51 38.84 -13.69
CA PHE A 61 -1.28 40.00 -13.26
C PHE A 61 -0.33 41.05 -12.70
N ASN A 62 -0.61 42.32 -12.99
CA ASN A 62 0.11 43.46 -12.42
C ASN A 62 -0.82 44.18 -11.44
N CYS A 63 -0.39 44.31 -10.19
CA CYS A 63 -1.17 45.01 -9.18
C CYS A 63 -1.29 46.51 -9.49
N ASN A 64 -2.50 47.07 -9.43
CA ASN A 64 -2.70 48.50 -9.69
C ASN A 64 -2.23 49.40 -8.53
N ARG A 65 -1.88 48.84 -7.37
CA ARG A 65 -1.40 49.59 -6.19
C ARG A 65 0.10 49.50 -5.99
N CYS A 66 0.67 48.30 -5.96
CA CYS A 66 2.09 48.09 -5.69
C CYS A 66 2.90 47.77 -6.95
N GLU A 67 2.25 47.72 -8.12
CA GLU A 67 2.85 47.51 -9.45
C GLU A 67 3.60 46.18 -9.64
N ARG A 68 3.61 45.32 -8.61
CA ARG A 68 4.26 44.01 -8.68
C ARG A 68 3.49 43.05 -9.60
N ASN A 69 4.25 42.25 -10.32
CA ASN A 69 3.75 41.14 -11.12
C ASN A 69 3.55 39.89 -10.25
N PHE A 70 2.45 39.18 -10.46
CA PHE A 70 2.16 37.92 -9.78
C PHE A 70 1.29 36.99 -10.64
N SER A 71 1.15 35.75 -10.22
CA SER A 71 0.12 34.83 -10.72
C SER A 71 -0.63 34.23 -9.54
N GLN A 72 -1.61 33.39 -9.83
CA GLN A 72 -2.32 32.59 -8.82
C GLN A 72 -1.38 31.70 -8.00
N LEU A 73 -0.20 31.36 -8.52
CA LEU A 73 0.77 30.54 -7.79
C LEU A 73 1.64 31.36 -6.84
N THR A 74 1.73 32.67 -7.03
CA THR A 74 2.58 33.54 -6.21
C THR A 74 2.12 33.53 -4.76
N GLY A 75 3.04 33.27 -3.83
CA GLY A 75 2.73 33.17 -2.39
C GLY A 75 1.97 31.90 -1.99
N SER A 76 1.56 31.07 -2.94
CA SER A 76 0.87 29.80 -2.67
C SER A 76 1.85 28.64 -2.43
N TYR A 77 1.31 27.46 -2.10
CA TYR A 77 2.09 26.21 -2.03
C TYR A 77 2.78 25.86 -3.34
N PHE A 78 2.23 26.29 -4.48
CA PHE A 78 2.74 26.03 -5.82
C PHE A 78 3.75 27.07 -6.31
N ALA A 79 4.14 28.04 -5.47
CA ALA A 79 5.19 28.99 -5.83
C ALA A 79 6.45 28.24 -6.31
N TYR A 80 6.95 28.64 -7.49
CA TYR A 80 8.11 28.06 -8.18
C TYR A 80 7.96 26.61 -8.63
N MET A 81 6.74 26.08 -8.62
CA MET A 81 6.47 24.74 -9.16
C MET A 81 6.10 24.81 -10.63
N SER A 82 6.54 23.81 -11.39
CA SER A 82 6.18 23.61 -12.79
C SER A 82 5.30 22.36 -12.95
N HIS A 83 4.71 22.21 -14.14
CA HIS A 83 3.87 21.09 -14.52
C HIS A 83 2.65 20.91 -13.59
N MET A 84 1.77 21.92 -13.58
CA MET A 84 0.57 21.94 -12.74
C MET A 84 -0.40 20.82 -13.11
N GLU A 85 -0.44 20.44 -14.38
CA GLU A 85 -1.22 19.34 -14.94
C GLU A 85 -0.93 17.99 -14.30
N LEU A 86 0.25 17.80 -13.71
CA LEU A 86 0.66 16.54 -13.09
C LEU A 86 0.22 16.41 -11.62
N TRP A 87 -0.22 17.50 -10.98
CA TRP A 87 -0.54 17.48 -9.55
C TRP A 87 -1.75 16.64 -9.16
N PRO A 88 -2.88 16.66 -9.88
CA PRO A 88 -4.02 15.82 -9.54
C PRO A 88 -3.65 14.34 -9.54
N ASP A 89 -2.99 13.86 -10.60
CA ASP A 89 -2.50 12.49 -10.69
C ASP A 89 -1.48 12.18 -9.59
N PHE A 90 -0.54 13.11 -9.32
CA PHE A 90 0.43 12.93 -8.25
C PHE A 90 -0.26 12.73 -6.89
N VAL A 91 -1.21 13.59 -6.53
CA VAL A 91 -1.96 13.51 -5.28
C VAL A 91 -2.76 12.21 -5.21
N ILE A 92 -3.50 11.86 -6.26
CA ILE A 92 -4.25 10.60 -6.32
C ILE A 92 -3.33 9.39 -6.10
N TYR A 93 -2.16 9.37 -6.75
CA TYR A 93 -1.17 8.31 -6.55
C TYR A 93 -0.56 8.33 -5.14
N ARG A 94 -0.41 9.50 -4.52
CA ARG A 94 0.07 9.61 -3.13
C ARG A 94 -0.97 9.11 -2.13
N LEU A 95 -2.22 9.54 -2.25
CA LEU A 95 -3.34 9.06 -1.45
C LEU A 95 -3.52 7.55 -1.62
N SER A 96 -3.29 7.04 -2.83
CA SER A 96 -3.28 5.61 -3.15
C SER A 96 -2.02 4.85 -2.68
N GLY A 97 -1.07 5.52 -2.04
CA GLY A 97 0.17 4.96 -1.47
C GLY A 97 1.21 4.42 -2.44
N LEU A 98 1.21 4.88 -3.69
CA LEU A 98 2.23 4.46 -4.64
C LEU A 98 3.64 4.87 -4.16
N SER A 99 4.68 4.17 -4.60
CA SER A 99 6.06 4.58 -4.31
C SER A 99 6.50 5.70 -5.24
N PHE A 100 7.51 6.48 -4.85
CA PHE A 100 8.09 7.48 -5.75
C PHE A 100 8.65 6.87 -7.03
N GLN A 101 9.25 5.68 -6.94
CA GLN A 101 9.72 4.95 -8.12
C GLN A 101 8.57 4.65 -9.10
N LYS A 102 7.39 4.26 -8.60
CA LYS A 102 6.22 3.98 -9.45
C LYS A 102 5.62 5.26 -10.02
N ILE A 103 5.49 6.30 -9.19
CA ILE A 103 4.98 7.61 -9.63
C ILE A 103 5.89 8.26 -10.67
N SER A 104 7.20 8.22 -10.44
CA SER A 104 8.23 8.70 -11.37
C SER A 104 8.05 8.10 -12.76
N ARG A 105 7.82 6.78 -12.85
CA ARG A 105 7.55 6.09 -14.13
C ARG A 105 6.20 6.47 -14.74
N LEU A 106 5.15 6.61 -13.93
CA LEU A 106 3.79 6.90 -14.41
C LEU A 106 3.62 8.35 -14.92
N LEU A 107 4.31 9.28 -14.27
CA LEU A 107 4.27 10.71 -14.58
C LEU A 107 5.47 11.19 -15.41
N ASN A 108 6.44 10.32 -15.68
CA ASN A 108 7.69 10.66 -16.36
C ASN A 108 8.42 11.84 -15.71
N ILE A 109 8.53 11.83 -14.39
CA ILE A 109 9.26 12.85 -13.60
C ILE A 109 10.33 12.19 -12.73
N SER A 110 11.34 12.94 -12.32
CA SER A 110 12.39 12.42 -11.42
C SER A 110 11.85 12.08 -10.02
N GLU A 111 12.51 11.16 -9.31
CA GLU A 111 12.19 10.90 -7.91
C GLU A 111 12.42 12.13 -7.01
N ASN A 112 13.38 13.00 -7.37
CA ASN A 112 13.59 14.27 -6.67
C ASN A 112 12.38 15.21 -6.84
N ALA A 113 11.84 15.29 -8.05
CA ALA A 113 10.62 16.07 -8.32
C ALA A 113 9.40 15.51 -7.54
N CYS A 114 9.35 14.19 -7.31
CA CYS A 114 8.34 13.59 -6.42
C CYS A 114 8.53 13.99 -4.96
N GLN A 115 9.78 14.04 -4.47
CA GLN A 115 10.09 14.45 -3.09
C GLN A 115 9.72 15.91 -2.83
N ILE A 116 10.06 16.81 -3.76
CA ILE A 116 9.69 18.24 -3.66
C ILE A 116 8.17 18.39 -3.58
N ARG A 117 7.43 17.70 -4.46
CA ARG A 117 5.96 17.70 -4.43
C ARG A 117 5.40 17.11 -3.13
N GLU A 118 5.99 16.05 -2.57
CA GLU A 118 5.56 15.48 -1.29
C GLU A 118 5.70 16.48 -0.13
N ARG A 119 6.79 17.24 -0.06
CA ARG A 119 6.96 18.26 1.00
C ARG A 119 5.88 19.35 0.94
N LYS A 120 5.55 19.80 -0.27
CA LYS A 120 4.48 20.78 -0.49
C LYS A 120 3.11 20.18 -0.17
N LEU A 121 2.87 18.93 -0.56
CA LEU A 121 1.65 18.19 -0.22
C LEU A 121 1.46 18.06 1.29
N TYR A 122 2.51 17.77 2.04
CA TYR A 122 2.45 17.71 3.50
C TYR A 122 1.98 19.04 4.08
N LYS A 123 2.59 20.16 3.65
CA LYS A 123 2.21 21.50 4.12
C LYS A 123 0.75 21.83 3.77
N MET A 124 0.33 21.55 2.52
CA MET A 124 -1.06 21.75 2.08
C MET A 124 -2.06 20.96 2.92
N MET A 125 -1.80 19.68 3.14
CA MET A 125 -2.69 18.82 3.93
C MET A 125 -2.74 19.25 5.39
N GLU A 126 -1.59 19.62 5.97
CA GLU A 126 -1.52 20.07 7.37
C GLU A 126 -2.34 21.34 7.63
N GLU A 127 -2.27 22.32 6.72
CA GLU A 127 -2.92 23.62 6.88
C GLU A 127 -4.38 23.62 6.39
N LEU A 128 -4.70 22.94 5.28
CA LEU A 128 -6.03 22.99 4.65
C LEU A 128 -6.91 21.80 5.00
N PHE A 129 -6.32 20.63 5.28
CA PHE A 129 -7.06 19.37 5.49
C PHE A 129 -6.53 18.60 6.72
N PRO A 130 -6.54 19.22 7.91
CA PRO A 130 -5.82 18.70 9.08
C PRO A 130 -6.29 17.31 9.52
N ALA A 131 -7.59 17.01 9.45
CA ALA A 131 -8.11 15.68 9.80
C ALA A 131 -7.55 14.59 8.88
N LEU A 132 -7.60 14.83 7.56
CA LEU A 132 -7.00 13.96 6.57
C LEU A 132 -5.48 13.83 6.78
N TYR A 133 -4.76 14.91 7.08
CA TYR A 133 -3.32 14.88 7.33
C TYR A 133 -2.95 14.06 8.56
N GLN A 134 -3.64 14.26 9.68
CA GLN A 134 -3.40 13.54 10.93
C GLN A 134 -3.62 12.05 10.76
N TRP A 135 -4.59 11.64 9.92
CA TRP A 135 -4.74 10.24 9.56
C TRP A 135 -3.67 9.80 8.55
N TRP A 136 -3.51 10.50 7.44
CA TRP A 136 -2.69 10.07 6.31
C TRP A 136 -1.20 10.02 6.65
N LYS A 137 -0.63 11.04 7.29
CA LYS A 137 0.81 11.12 7.57
C LYS A 137 1.35 9.93 8.37
N PRO A 138 0.81 9.54 9.54
CA PRO A 138 1.37 8.42 10.31
C PRO A 138 1.17 7.07 9.61
N HIS A 139 0.05 6.88 8.89
CA HIS A 139 -0.18 5.68 8.08
C HIS A 139 0.80 5.63 6.89
N HIS A 140 1.11 6.78 6.31
CA HIS A 140 2.04 6.91 5.18
C HIS A 140 3.53 6.83 5.57
N GLU A 141 3.88 7.38 6.73
CA GLU A 141 5.22 7.32 7.34
C GLU A 141 5.48 6.01 8.09
N PHE A 142 4.50 5.09 8.13
CA PHE A 142 4.61 3.80 8.80
C PHE A 142 4.83 3.91 10.33
N LYS A 143 4.33 5.00 10.93
CA LYS A 143 4.31 5.18 12.39
C LYS A 143 3.06 4.57 13.01
N ASP A 144 1.94 4.60 12.29
CA ASP A 144 0.69 3.95 12.70
C ASP A 144 0.37 2.76 11.77
N ARG A 145 0.11 1.60 12.36
CA ARG A 145 -0.29 0.36 11.68
C ARG A 145 -1.77 0.04 11.91
N LYS A 146 -2.54 0.98 12.43
CA LYS A 146 -3.98 0.84 12.54
C LYS A 146 -4.56 0.52 11.17
N VAL A 147 -5.49 -0.41 11.19
CA VAL A 147 -6.23 -0.89 10.04
C VAL A 147 -7.65 -0.38 10.17
N THR A 148 -8.31 -0.11 9.05
CA THR A 148 -9.75 0.20 9.06
C THR A 148 -10.53 -1.03 9.55
N ASP A 149 -11.75 -0.82 10.05
CA ASP A 149 -12.59 -1.92 10.55
C ASP A 149 -12.85 -2.99 9.48
N LYS A 150 -12.97 -2.58 8.22
CA LYS A 150 -13.14 -3.49 7.08
C LYS A 150 -11.90 -4.37 6.88
N VAL A 151 -10.70 -3.79 6.89
CA VAL A 151 -9.43 -4.56 6.82
C VAL A 151 -9.28 -5.47 8.05
N ALA A 152 -9.68 -5.00 9.24
CA ALA A 152 -9.65 -5.80 10.46
C ALA A 152 -10.56 -7.03 10.37
N LYS A 153 -11.78 -6.86 9.85
CA LYS A 153 -12.76 -7.94 9.64
C LYS A 153 -12.25 -8.97 8.62
N GLU A 154 -11.73 -8.52 7.47
CA GLU A 154 -11.16 -9.42 6.46
C GLU A 154 -9.92 -10.16 6.97
N ARG A 155 -9.05 -9.48 7.73
CA ARG A 155 -7.92 -10.11 8.42
C ARG A 155 -8.38 -11.22 9.36
N ALA A 156 -9.40 -10.96 10.18
CA ALA A 156 -9.94 -11.96 11.09
C ALA A 156 -10.53 -13.16 10.33
N ALA A 157 -11.24 -12.91 9.23
CA ALA A 157 -11.80 -13.95 8.37
C ALA A 157 -10.70 -14.84 7.77
N PHE A 158 -9.63 -14.26 7.22
CA PHE A 158 -8.51 -15.02 6.67
C PHE A 158 -7.80 -15.88 7.72
N LEU A 159 -7.50 -15.31 8.89
CA LEU A 159 -6.80 -16.03 9.95
C LEU A 159 -7.67 -17.15 10.53
N LYS A 160 -8.98 -16.92 10.67
CA LYS A 160 -9.94 -17.95 11.07
C LYS A 160 -9.98 -19.09 10.05
N TRP A 161 -10.15 -18.77 8.76
CA TRP A 161 -10.13 -19.76 7.68
C TRP A 161 -8.87 -20.60 7.70
N LEU A 162 -7.69 -19.96 7.76
CA LEU A 162 -6.41 -20.65 7.75
C LEU A 162 -6.26 -21.57 8.96
N LYS A 163 -6.61 -21.08 10.16
CA LYS A 163 -6.56 -21.87 11.39
C LYS A 163 -7.47 -23.09 11.30
N THR A 164 -8.74 -22.90 10.96
CA THR A 164 -9.71 -24.00 10.82
C THR A 164 -9.25 -25.05 9.83
N ARG A 165 -8.63 -24.64 8.71
CA ARG A 165 -8.16 -25.57 7.68
C ARG A 165 -6.89 -26.31 8.08
N ILE A 166 -5.97 -25.68 8.82
CA ILE A 166 -4.79 -26.34 9.40
C ILE A 166 -5.19 -27.35 10.47
N GLU A 167 -6.20 -27.02 11.28
CA GLU A 167 -6.71 -27.86 12.37
C GLU A 167 -7.78 -28.86 11.92
N GLN A 168 -8.06 -28.95 10.61
CA GLN A 168 -9.15 -29.75 10.07
C GLN A 168 -8.87 -31.26 10.24
N GLN A 169 -9.71 -31.94 11.04
CA GLN A 169 -9.60 -33.37 11.31
C GLN A 169 -10.57 -34.24 10.50
N THR A 170 -11.50 -33.64 9.76
CA THR A 170 -12.50 -34.38 8.97
C THR A 170 -12.71 -33.73 7.61
N ALA A 171 -12.98 -34.53 6.58
CA ALA A 171 -13.25 -34.03 5.23
C ALA A 171 -14.10 -35.02 4.43
N ASN A 172 -14.85 -34.51 3.45
CA ASN A 172 -15.52 -35.35 2.46
C ASN A 172 -14.58 -35.62 1.29
N CYS A 173 -14.57 -36.85 0.79
CA CYS A 173 -13.83 -37.21 -0.40
C CYS A 173 -14.32 -36.40 -1.61
N PRO A 174 -13.45 -35.68 -2.34
CA PRO A 174 -13.88 -34.88 -3.50
C PRO A 174 -14.35 -35.74 -4.69
N ILE A 175 -14.13 -37.06 -4.67
CA ILE A 175 -14.49 -37.98 -5.77
C ILE A 175 -15.81 -38.70 -5.48
N CYS A 176 -16.01 -39.17 -4.24
CA CYS A 176 -17.14 -40.04 -3.91
C CYS A 176 -18.01 -39.53 -2.75
N GLY A 177 -17.73 -38.34 -2.22
CA GLY A 177 -18.50 -37.71 -1.14
C GLY A 177 -18.35 -38.35 0.25
N LYS A 178 -17.67 -39.51 0.37
CA LYS A 178 -17.54 -40.22 1.65
C LYS A 178 -16.86 -39.36 2.72
N PHE A 179 -17.45 -39.32 3.91
CA PHE A 179 -16.89 -38.67 5.09
C PHE A 179 -15.66 -39.44 5.61
N ILE A 180 -14.56 -38.72 5.86
CA ILE A 180 -13.26 -39.28 6.26
C ILE A 180 -12.76 -38.54 7.49
N LYS A 181 -12.28 -39.30 8.49
CA LYS A 181 -11.51 -38.77 9.62
C LYS A 181 -10.02 -38.81 9.28
N GLN A 182 -9.30 -37.78 9.68
CA GLN A 182 -7.86 -37.66 9.49
C GLN A 182 -7.14 -38.84 10.16
N ARG A 183 -6.02 -39.26 9.57
CA ARG A 183 -5.03 -40.17 10.15
C ARG A 183 -3.68 -39.47 10.13
N ALA A 184 -2.77 -39.78 11.06
CA ALA A 184 -1.42 -39.22 10.98
C ALA A 184 -0.69 -39.78 9.75
N TYR A 185 -0.11 -38.92 8.93
CA TYR A 185 0.76 -39.33 7.83
C TYR A 185 2.21 -39.30 8.31
N VAL A 186 2.76 -40.46 8.63
CA VAL A 186 4.14 -40.60 9.15
C VAL A 186 4.91 -41.51 8.20
N GLY A 187 5.97 -41.00 7.58
CA GLY A 187 6.91 -41.81 6.79
C GLY A 187 6.28 -42.59 5.62
N GLY A 188 5.21 -42.08 4.99
CA GLY A 188 4.52 -42.76 3.89
C GLY A 188 3.36 -43.68 4.30
N HIS A 189 3.08 -43.83 5.60
CA HIS A 189 1.99 -44.65 6.12
C HIS A 189 0.98 -43.84 6.95
N PHE A 190 -0.28 -44.29 6.94
CA PHE A 190 -1.37 -43.70 7.73
C PHE A 190 -1.48 -44.39 9.09
N GLY A 191 -1.08 -43.70 10.16
CA GLY A 191 -1.13 -44.15 11.55
C GLY A 191 -2.17 -43.43 12.43
N LYS A 192 -2.21 -43.76 13.73
CA LYS A 192 -3.02 -43.04 14.74
C LYS A 192 -2.53 -41.59 14.86
N LEU A 193 -3.45 -40.63 15.05
CA LEU A 193 -3.10 -39.23 15.27
C LEU A 193 -2.18 -39.10 16.50
N SER A 194 -0.88 -38.93 16.26
CA SER A 194 0.00 -38.24 17.20
C SER A 194 -0.24 -36.75 17.05
N GLN A 195 -0.09 -35.97 18.12
CA GLN A 195 -0.25 -34.50 18.13
C GLN A 195 0.79 -33.75 17.24
N ASN A 196 1.33 -34.41 16.22
CA ASN A 196 2.34 -33.84 15.35
C ASN A 196 1.70 -32.97 14.27
N LYS A 197 2.29 -31.77 14.15
CA LYS A 197 1.95 -30.61 13.32
C LYS A 197 2.08 -30.87 11.80
N SER A 198 1.61 -32.04 11.35
CA SER A 198 1.66 -32.48 9.96
C SER A 198 0.47 -31.94 9.18
N ARG A 199 0.69 -31.67 7.88
CA ARG A 199 -0.34 -31.18 6.97
C ARG A 199 -1.57 -32.11 7.00
N PRO A 200 -2.80 -31.59 7.14
CA PRO A 200 -3.99 -32.43 7.10
C PRO A 200 -4.11 -33.14 5.74
N TYR A 201 -4.01 -34.46 5.82
CA TYR A 201 -4.03 -35.38 4.69
C TYR A 201 -5.03 -36.49 4.98
N PHE A 202 -5.81 -36.83 3.95
CA PHE A 202 -6.96 -37.73 4.06
C PHE A 202 -6.83 -38.80 3.00
N GLU A 203 -7.00 -40.07 3.37
CA GLU A 203 -7.13 -41.18 2.43
C GLU A 203 -8.58 -41.66 2.42
N CYS A 204 -9.20 -41.70 1.24
CA CYS A 204 -10.52 -42.25 1.12
C CYS A 204 -10.47 -43.78 1.09
N SER A 205 -11.12 -44.45 2.05
CA SER A 205 -11.22 -45.92 2.05
C SER A 205 -12.02 -46.48 0.87
N ARG A 206 -12.86 -45.68 0.20
CA ARG A 206 -13.67 -46.13 -0.95
C ARG A 206 -12.91 -46.02 -2.27
N CYS A 207 -12.29 -44.89 -2.56
CA CYS A 207 -11.58 -44.67 -3.83
C CYS A 207 -10.05 -44.81 -3.72
N ARG A 208 -9.52 -45.07 -2.52
CA ARG A 208 -8.09 -45.21 -2.19
C ARG A 208 -7.23 -44.02 -2.60
N LYS A 209 -7.85 -42.90 -2.98
CA LYS A 209 -7.14 -41.67 -3.31
C LYS A 209 -6.94 -40.83 -2.07
N SER A 210 -5.75 -40.27 -1.98
CA SER A 210 -5.38 -39.35 -0.91
C SER A 210 -5.43 -37.91 -1.36
N PHE A 211 -5.81 -37.01 -0.46
CA PHE A 211 -5.96 -35.58 -0.75
C PHE A 211 -5.64 -34.74 0.49
N SER A 212 -5.15 -33.52 0.25
CA SER A 212 -5.06 -32.50 1.29
C SER A 212 -6.32 -31.64 1.29
N VAL A 213 -6.69 -31.11 2.44
CA VAL A 213 -7.68 -30.02 2.51
C VAL A 213 -7.23 -28.81 1.72
N PHE A 214 -5.93 -28.64 1.47
CA PHE A 214 -5.37 -27.57 0.64
C PHE A 214 -5.33 -27.85 -0.85
N LYS A 215 -5.85 -29.00 -1.30
CA LYS A 215 -5.92 -29.32 -2.73
C LYS A 215 -6.65 -28.21 -3.48
N ASP A 216 -6.18 -27.95 -4.69
CA ASP A 216 -6.70 -26.91 -5.61
C ASP A 216 -6.62 -25.48 -5.05
N THR A 217 -5.79 -25.26 -4.02
CA THR A 217 -5.49 -23.93 -3.51
C THR A 217 -4.03 -23.54 -3.75
N PRO A 218 -3.72 -22.24 -3.81
CA PRO A 218 -2.34 -21.75 -3.93
C PRO A 218 -1.39 -22.29 -2.85
N LEU A 219 -1.93 -22.76 -1.72
CA LEU A 219 -1.17 -23.28 -0.59
C LEU A 219 -0.83 -24.78 -0.72
N ASP A 220 -1.37 -25.52 -1.70
CA ASP A 220 -1.27 -26.99 -1.82
C ASP A 220 0.17 -27.52 -1.81
N LYS A 221 1.11 -26.79 -2.40
CA LYS A 221 2.51 -27.23 -2.55
C LYS A 221 3.48 -26.59 -1.56
N LEU A 222 2.97 -25.82 -0.60
CA LEU A 222 3.82 -25.18 0.41
C LEU A 222 4.22 -26.17 1.52
N THR A 223 5.39 -25.94 2.12
CA THR A 223 5.97 -26.73 3.22
C THR A 223 5.84 -26.00 4.57
N HIS A 224 6.23 -26.65 5.67
CA HIS A 224 6.24 -26.09 7.05
C HIS A 224 4.91 -25.46 7.48
N ILE A 225 3.84 -26.25 7.42
CA ILE A 225 2.48 -25.80 7.77
C ILE A 225 2.36 -25.27 9.20
N ASP A 226 3.19 -25.78 10.10
CA ASP A 226 3.32 -25.34 11.49
C ASP A 226 3.71 -23.87 11.63
N LEU A 227 4.42 -23.32 10.63
CA LEU A 227 4.85 -21.93 10.58
C LEU A 227 3.87 -21.01 9.85
N TRP A 228 2.83 -21.55 9.21
CA TRP A 228 1.92 -20.75 8.37
C TRP A 228 1.09 -19.77 9.17
N LEU A 229 0.52 -20.20 10.30
CA LEU A 229 -0.31 -19.33 11.13
C LEU A 229 0.49 -18.14 11.71
N PRO A 230 1.67 -18.32 12.34
CA PRO A 230 2.47 -17.18 12.78
C PRO A 230 2.96 -16.31 11.60
N PHE A 231 3.32 -16.93 10.47
CA PHE A 231 3.68 -16.17 9.27
C PHE A 231 2.52 -15.31 8.75
N ALA A 232 1.32 -15.88 8.64
CA ALA A 232 0.11 -15.20 8.20
C ALA A 232 -0.29 -14.07 9.16
N LYS A 233 -0.16 -14.27 10.47
CA LYS A 233 -0.38 -13.20 11.46
C LYS A 233 0.58 -12.04 11.24
N GLY A 234 1.88 -12.31 11.09
CA GLY A 234 2.88 -11.28 10.81
C GLY A 234 2.66 -10.57 9.48
N LEU A 235 2.28 -11.32 8.44
CA LEU A 235 1.89 -10.79 7.14
C LEU A 235 0.72 -9.81 7.27
N CYS A 236 -0.36 -10.23 7.93
CA CYS A 236 -1.55 -9.41 8.15
C CYS A 236 -1.32 -8.22 9.11
N GLN A 237 -0.17 -8.17 9.80
CA GLN A 237 0.29 -7.01 10.58
C GLN A 237 1.17 -6.06 9.75
N GLY A 238 1.33 -6.31 8.44
CA GLY A 238 2.12 -5.47 7.54
C GLY A 238 3.63 -5.62 7.73
N LYS A 239 4.09 -6.62 8.50
CA LYS A 239 5.52 -6.86 8.74
C LYS A 239 6.22 -7.26 7.44
N SER A 240 7.49 -6.87 7.27
CA SER A 240 8.32 -7.33 6.15
C SER A 240 8.63 -8.83 6.25
N ASN A 241 9.12 -9.47 5.17
CA ASN A 241 9.48 -10.90 5.26
C ASN A 241 10.56 -11.12 6.33
N TYR A 242 11.53 -10.21 6.42
CA TYR A 242 12.59 -10.25 7.41
C TYR A 242 12.04 -10.18 8.83
N GLN A 243 11.19 -9.18 9.11
CA GLN A 243 10.55 -9.03 10.43
C GLN A 243 9.70 -10.22 10.83
N ILE A 244 9.05 -10.90 9.87
CA ILE A 244 8.29 -12.11 10.16
C ILE A 244 9.24 -13.26 10.48
N MET A 245 10.27 -13.45 9.65
CA MET A 245 11.27 -14.51 9.83
C MET A 245 11.97 -14.44 11.19
N ASP A 246 12.32 -13.24 11.66
CA ASP A 246 12.95 -13.03 12.99
C ASP A 246 12.04 -13.44 14.16
N THR A 247 10.72 -13.54 13.92
CA THR A 247 9.74 -13.95 14.95
C THR A 247 9.33 -15.41 14.87
N LEU A 248 9.79 -16.15 13.86
CA LEU A 248 9.47 -17.58 13.72
C LEU A 248 10.40 -18.41 14.62
N PRO A 249 9.91 -19.52 15.19
CA PRO A 249 10.71 -20.41 16.02
C PRO A 249 11.82 -21.14 15.24
N THR A 250 11.73 -21.16 13.91
CA THR A 250 12.72 -21.80 13.04
C THR A 250 12.98 -20.92 11.83
N THR A 251 14.25 -20.79 11.46
CA THR A 251 14.69 -20.00 10.31
C THR A 251 14.26 -20.68 9.01
N ILE A 252 13.50 -19.96 8.19
CA ILE A 252 13.16 -20.35 6.82
C ILE A 252 13.97 -19.54 5.82
N MET A 253 14.19 -20.08 4.62
CA MET A 253 14.89 -19.32 3.57
C MET A 253 14.06 -18.11 3.11
N LYS A 254 14.74 -17.02 2.75
CA LYS A 254 14.10 -15.79 2.20
C LYS A 254 13.24 -16.09 0.95
N LYS A 255 13.64 -17.04 0.11
CA LYS A 255 12.89 -17.49 -1.07
C LYS A 255 11.57 -18.14 -0.65
N THR A 256 11.59 -18.98 0.39
CA THR A 256 10.42 -19.62 0.99
C THR A 256 9.45 -18.56 1.54
N ALA A 257 9.91 -17.63 2.36
CA ALA A 257 9.09 -16.53 2.87
C ALA A 257 8.46 -15.68 1.75
N SER A 258 9.21 -15.44 0.67
CA SER A 258 8.70 -14.69 -0.49
C SER A 258 7.64 -15.47 -1.26
N ASN A 259 7.84 -16.77 -1.46
CA ASN A 259 6.85 -17.66 -2.07
C ASN A 259 5.57 -17.73 -1.22
N TRP A 260 5.70 -17.95 0.08
CA TRP A 260 4.57 -17.99 1.02
C TRP A 260 3.74 -16.72 0.97
N ARG A 261 4.38 -15.54 1.09
CA ARG A 261 3.69 -14.25 0.99
C ARG A 261 2.87 -14.16 -0.31
N ASN A 262 3.45 -14.52 -1.45
CA ASN A 262 2.75 -14.45 -2.72
C ASN A 262 1.54 -15.41 -2.73
N LYS A 263 1.71 -16.65 -2.28
CA LYS A 263 0.64 -17.66 -2.22
C LYS A 263 -0.46 -17.35 -1.22
N PHE A 264 -0.13 -16.76 -0.07
CA PHE A 264 -1.14 -16.26 0.87
C PHE A 264 -1.94 -15.09 0.28
N ILE A 265 -1.28 -14.13 -0.39
CA ILE A 265 -1.98 -13.03 -1.07
C ILE A 265 -2.88 -13.57 -2.20
N GLU A 266 -2.39 -14.54 -2.98
CA GLU A 266 -3.17 -15.22 -4.02
C GLU A 266 -4.43 -15.89 -3.44
N GLN A 267 -4.28 -16.58 -2.31
CA GLN A 267 -5.41 -17.17 -1.60
C GLN A 267 -6.40 -16.13 -1.05
N MET A 268 -5.92 -15.01 -0.52
CA MET A 268 -6.79 -13.91 -0.06
C MET A 268 -7.59 -13.32 -1.22
N LYS A 269 -7.00 -13.22 -2.42
CA LYS A 269 -7.70 -12.80 -3.65
C LYS A 269 -8.82 -13.78 -4.03
N LEU A 270 -8.57 -15.09 -3.95
CA LEU A 270 -9.61 -16.11 -4.20
C LEU A 270 -10.75 -16.09 -3.18
N MET A 271 -10.49 -15.59 -1.97
CA MET A 271 -11.51 -15.39 -0.93
C MET A 271 -12.20 -14.02 -1.01
N GLU A 272 -11.89 -13.22 -2.05
CA GLU A 272 -12.42 -11.88 -2.26
C GLU A 272 -12.17 -10.90 -1.10
N LEU A 273 -11.07 -11.11 -0.36
CA LEU A 273 -10.62 -10.23 0.73
C LEU A 273 -9.88 -9.02 0.16
N ASN A 274 -10.61 -8.23 -0.63
CA ASN A 274 -10.05 -7.19 -1.49
C ASN A 274 -9.38 -6.08 -0.70
N GLU A 275 -9.92 -5.68 0.45
CA GLU A 275 -9.35 -4.59 1.26
C GLU A 275 -8.08 -5.03 1.97
N LEU A 276 -8.03 -6.26 2.48
CA LEU A 276 -6.84 -6.84 3.09
C LEU A 276 -5.73 -6.98 2.05
N VAL A 277 -6.03 -7.52 0.87
CA VAL A 277 -5.07 -7.67 -0.22
C VAL A 277 -4.53 -6.30 -0.62
N PHE A 278 -5.43 -5.35 -0.83
CA PHE A 278 -5.08 -3.98 -1.18
C PHE A 278 -4.15 -3.38 -0.11
N TRP A 279 -4.52 -3.49 1.17
CA TRP A 279 -3.73 -2.98 2.29
C TRP A 279 -2.34 -3.62 2.35
N LEU A 280 -2.23 -4.94 2.13
CA LEU A 280 -0.92 -5.63 2.11
C LEU A 280 -0.03 -5.18 0.94
N GLU A 281 -0.61 -4.99 -0.24
CA GLU A 281 0.09 -4.49 -1.42
C GLU A 281 0.55 -3.04 -1.22
N TRP A 282 -0.31 -2.22 -0.62
CA TRP A 282 -0.05 -0.84 -0.19
C TRP A 282 1.12 -0.77 0.79
N GLN A 283 1.11 -1.58 1.86
CA GLN A 283 2.20 -1.70 2.83
C GLN A 283 3.53 -2.11 2.15
N ARG A 284 3.49 -3.04 1.19
CA ARG A 284 4.69 -3.52 0.48
C ARG A 284 5.32 -2.46 -0.41
N SER A 285 4.51 -1.64 -1.09
CA SER A 285 4.97 -0.50 -1.90
C SER A 285 5.84 0.46 -1.08
N ARG A 286 5.44 0.70 0.18
CA ARG A 286 6.12 1.65 1.07
C ARG A 286 7.36 1.08 1.76
N ASN A 287 7.32 -0.18 2.18
CA ASN A 287 8.47 -0.86 2.78
C ASN A 287 9.70 -0.90 1.84
N LYS A 288 9.49 -1.09 0.53
CA LYS A 288 10.59 -1.00 -0.45
C LYS A 288 11.26 0.38 -0.43
N GLY A 289 10.46 1.46 -0.36
CA GLY A 289 10.99 2.82 -0.33
C GLY A 289 11.77 3.14 0.95
N ALA A 290 11.31 2.65 2.12
CA ALA A 290 12.01 2.84 3.39
C ALA A 290 13.34 2.07 3.44
N GLU A 291 13.35 0.82 2.97
CA GLU A 291 14.56 -0.01 2.93
C GLU A 291 15.61 0.59 1.98
N THR A 292 15.21 1.04 0.79
CA THR A 292 16.11 1.72 -0.16
C THR A 292 16.70 3.00 0.43
N ARG A 293 15.93 3.78 1.22
CA ARG A 293 16.46 4.97 1.91
C ARG A 293 17.49 4.59 2.97
N LYS A 294 17.24 3.54 3.76
CA LYS A 294 18.18 3.05 4.78
C LYS A 294 19.48 2.55 4.16
N VAL A 295 19.40 1.83 3.03
CA VAL A 295 20.58 1.38 2.27
C VAL A 295 21.37 2.58 1.74
N LYS A 296 20.72 3.54 1.08
CA LYS A 296 21.38 4.77 0.60
C LYS A 296 22.01 5.59 1.74
N GLN A 297 21.38 5.68 2.91
CA GLN A 297 21.94 6.35 4.08
C GLN A 297 23.15 5.60 4.67
N ARG A 298 23.13 4.26 4.66
CA ARG A 298 24.29 3.44 5.06
C ARG A 298 25.46 3.60 4.10
N GLU A 299 25.20 3.57 2.79
CA GLU A 299 26.20 3.79 1.74
C GLU A 299 26.79 5.21 1.81
N ALA A 300 25.98 6.24 2.06
CA ALA A 300 26.45 7.61 2.23
C ALA A 300 27.36 7.75 3.48
N ARG A 301 27.00 7.09 4.59
CA ARG A 301 27.82 7.05 5.83
C ARG A 301 29.12 6.26 5.66
N GLN A 302 29.13 5.23 4.81
CA GLN A 302 30.35 4.49 4.48
C GLN A 302 31.26 5.30 3.55
N LYS A 303 30.70 6.03 2.59
CA LYS A 303 31.46 6.93 1.71
C LYS A 303 32.05 8.14 2.45
N SER A 304 31.38 8.65 3.49
CA SER A 304 31.95 9.71 4.33
C SER A 304 33.12 9.19 5.19
N LYS A 305 33.02 7.97 5.73
CA LYS A 305 34.08 7.32 6.51
C LYS A 305 35.30 6.83 5.71
N SER A 306 35.20 6.81 4.38
CA SER A 306 36.27 6.41 3.46
C SER A 306 37.03 7.61 2.88
N LYS A 307 36.61 8.83 3.23
CA LYS A 307 37.23 10.09 2.80
C LYS A 307 37.98 10.80 3.93
N ASP A 308 37.94 10.23 5.13
CA ASP A 308 38.79 10.55 6.27
C ASP A 308 39.85 9.45 6.38
#